data_AF-A0A916U5P0-F1
#
_entry.id   AF-A0A916U5P0-F1
#
_cell.length_a   1.000
_cell.length_b   1.000
_cell.length_c   1.000
_cell.angle_alpha   90.00
_cell.angle_beta   90.00
_cell.angle_gamma   90.00
#
_symmetry.space_group_name_H-M   'P 1'
#
loop_
_entity.id
_entity.type
_entity.pdbx_description
1 polymer ?
#
loop_
_entity_poly.entity_id
_entity_poly.type
_entity_poly.pdbx_seq_one_letter_code
_entity_poly.pdbx_strand_id
1 'polypeptide(L)' 'MALIIGALLLIALLVFILQNLETQTIFVLFWEWEMPLGVALLGAAILGVLLTATIGGVRIMQLRRQARKGLR' A
#
# COMPACT_ATOMS: atom_id res chain seq x y z
N MET A 1 -11.81 4.32 17.19
CA MET A 1 -12.01 3.04 16.47
C MET A 1 -11.05 2.86 15.30
N ALA A 2 -10.91 3.82 14.38
CA ALA A 2 -9.95 3.72 13.27
C ALA A 2 -8.49 3.41 13.70
N LEU A 3 -8.02 4.03 14.79
CA LEU A 3 -6.68 3.76 15.35
C LEU A 3 -6.51 2.33 15.88
N ILE A 4 -7.55 1.76 16.49
CA ILE A 4 -7.53 0.40 17.04
C ILE A 4 -7.47 -0.61 15.88
N ILE A 5 -8.29 -0.40 14.85
CA ILE A 5 -8.29 -1.24 13.65
C ILE A 5 -6.93 -1.17 12.95
N GLY A 6 -6.36 0.03 12.80
CA GLY A 6 -5.03 0.21 12.22
C GLY A 6 -3.93 -0.51 13.03
N ALA A 7 -3.97 -0.43 14.36
CA ALA A 7 -3.03 -1.12 15.23
C ALA A 7 -3.14 -2.64 15.12
N LEU A 8 -4.37 -3.18 15.07
CA LEU A 8 -4.59 -4.63 14.89
C LEU A 8 -4.08 -5.13 13.54
N LEU A 9 -4.31 -4.36 12.47
CA LEU A 9 -3.77 -4.67 11.14
C LEU A 9 -2.24 -4.66 11.15
N LEU A 10 -1.62 -3.68 11.82
CA LEU A 10 -0.16 -3.60 11.96
C LEU A 10 0.40 -4.81 12.70
N ILE A 11 -0.27 -5.25 13.78
CA ILE A 11 0.13 -6.43 14.55
C ILE A 11 0.02 -7.69 13.69
N ALA A 12 -1.10 -7.89 13.00
CA ALA A 12 -1.28 -9.04 12.11
C ALA A 12 -0.20 -9.09 11.01
N LEU A 13 0.15 -7.93 10.47
CA LEU A 13 1.21 -7.78 9.48
C LEU A 13 2.59 -8.13 10.06
N LEU A 14 2.90 -7.66 11.27
CA LEU A 14 4.13 -8.01 11.97
C LEU A 14 4.23 -9.52 12.24
N VAL A 15 3.15 -10.14 12.71
CA VAL A 15 3.09 -11.60 12.90
C VAL A 15 3.32 -12.33 11.58
N PHE A 16 2.67 -11.89 10.49
CA PHE A 16 2.86 -12.47 9.17
C PHE A 16 4.32 -12.40 8.70
N ILE A 17 4.96 -11.23 8.84
CA ILE A 17 6.37 -11.04 8.50
C ILE A 17 7.24 -11.98 9.34
N LEU A 18 7.05 -11.97 10.67
CA LEU A 18 7.84 -12.76 11.62
C LEU A 18 7.71 -14.27 11.41
N GLN A 19 6.54 -14.73 10.98
CA GLN A 19 6.31 -16.14 10.66
C GLN A 19 6.86 -16.55 9.29
N ASN A 20 7.00 -15.60 8.36
CA ASN A 20 7.44 -15.84 6.99
C ASN A 20 8.78 -15.15 6.71
N LEU A 21 9.78 -15.30 7.61
CA LEU A 21 11.16 -14.84 7.40
C LEU A 21 11.94 -15.74 6.42
N GLU A 22 11.43 -16.94 6.16
CA GLU A 22 12.09 -17.86 5.24
C GLU A 22 12.09 -17.28 3.82
N THR A 23 13.28 -17.22 3.23
CA THR A 23 13.46 -16.65 1.90
C THR A 23 12.91 -17.63 0.88
N GLN A 24 11.96 -17.17 0.07
CA GLN A 24 11.29 -17.97 -0.95
C GLN A 24 11.51 -17.30 -2.30
N THR A 25 11.58 -18.10 -3.36
CA THR A 25 11.60 -17.60 -4.73
C THR A 25 10.18 -17.18 -5.12
N ILE A 26 10.01 -15.91 -5.49
CA ILE A 26 8.72 -15.31 -5.83
C ILE A 26 8.78 -14.81 -7.27
N PHE A 27 7.79 -15.21 -8.07
CA PHE A 27 7.63 -14.75 -9.44
C PHE A 27 6.60 -13.61 -9.50
N VAL A 28 7.04 -12.43 -9.96
CA VAL A 28 6.21 -11.24 -10.16
C VAL A 28 6.22 -10.89 -11.64
N LEU A 29 5.12 -11.18 -12.34
CA LEU A 29 5.02 -11.04 -13.81
C LEU A 29 6.13 -11.82 -14.53
N PHE A 30 7.16 -11.15 -15.03
CA PHE A 30 8.31 -11.74 -15.74
C PHE A 30 9.59 -11.77 -14.88
N TRP A 31 9.49 -11.33 -13.63
CA TRP A 31 10.63 -11.12 -12.76
C TRP A 31 10.66 -12.15 -11.64
N GLU A 32 11.85 -12.66 -11.34
CA GLU A 32 12.09 -13.59 -10.25
C GLU A 32 12.82 -12.86 -9.13
N TRP A 33 12.36 -13.03 -7.90
CA TRP A 33 12.90 -12.38 -6.71
C TRP A 33 13.07 -13.40 -5.60
N GLU A 34 14.19 -13.33 -4.88
CA GLU A 34 14.40 -14.09 -3.66
C GLU A 34 14.24 -13.17 -2.46
N MET A 35 13.14 -13.32 -1.75
CA MET A 35 12.90 -12.58 -0.51
C MET A 35 11.86 -13.29 0.36
N PRO A 36 11.80 -12.99 1.67
CA PRO A 36 10.76 -13.52 2.51
C PRO A 36 9.38 -13.05 2.02
N LEU A 37 8.40 -13.97 1.95
CA LEU A 37 7.04 -13.67 1.47
C LEU A 37 6.41 -12.50 2.25
N GLY A 38 6.73 -12.41 3.55
CA GLY A 38 6.43 -11.28 4.42
C GLY A 38 6.75 -9.92 3.81
N VAL A 39 7.97 -9.77 3.31
CA VAL A 39 8.51 -8.52 2.76
C VAL A 39 7.86 -8.19 1.42
N ALA A 40 7.66 -9.19 0.57
CA ALA A 40 7.02 -9.01 -0.73
C ALA A 40 5.56 -8.52 -0.60
N LEU A 41 4.76 -9.11 0.29
CA LEU A 41 3.37 -8.68 0.51
C LEU A 41 3.29 -7.29 1.14
N LEU A 42 4.20 -6.96 2.05
CA LEU A 42 4.35 -5.61 2.59
C LEU A 42 4.59 -4.58 1.48
N GLY A 43 5.58 -4.86 0.61
CA GLY A 43 5.91 -4.00 -0.52
C GLY A 43 4.72 -3.82 -1.47
N ALA A 44 4.01 -4.90 -1.77
CA ALA A 44 2.80 -4.86 -2.61
C ALA A 44 1.69 -3.99 -1.98
N ALA A 45 1.48 -4.11 -0.66
CA ALA A 45 0.50 -3.30 0.07
C ALA A 45 0.87 -1.80 0.04
N ILE A 46 2.15 -1.46 0.27
CA ILE A 46 2.63 -0.08 0.20
C ILE A 46 2.44 0.49 -1.20
N LEU A 47 2.81 -0.26 -2.25
CA LEU A 47 2.60 0.17 -3.64
C LEU A 47 1.11 0.40 -3.94
N GLY A 48 0.22 -0.48 -3.48
CA GLY A 48 -1.23 -0.32 -3.63
C GLY A 48 -1.76 0.96 -2.96
N VAL A 49 -1.28 1.27 -1.74
CA VAL A 49 -1.63 2.51 -1.02
C VAL A 49 -1.11 3.74 -1.77
N LEU A 50 0.14 3.73 -2.22
CA LEU A 50 0.73 4.85 -2.97
C LEU A 50 -0.01 5.12 -4.29
N LEU A 51 -0.36 4.08 -5.02
CA LEU A 51 -1.17 4.19 -6.24
C LEU A 51 -2.54 4.82 -5.94
N THR A 52 -3.23 4.30 -4.92
CA THR A 52 -4.55 4.79 -4.52
C THR A 52 -4.49 6.25 -4.05
N ALA A 53 -3.48 6.60 -3.23
CA ALA A 53 -3.27 7.96 -2.75
C ALA A 53 -2.97 8.93 -3.89
N THR A 54 -2.18 8.50 -4.89
CA THR A 54 -1.87 9.32 -6.07
C THR A 54 -3.12 9.59 -6.89
N ILE A 55 -3.91 8.57 -7.21
CA ILE A 55 -5.17 8.71 -7.96
C ILE A 55 -6.17 9.60 -7.21
N GLY A 56 -6.34 9.35 -5.91
CA GLY A 56 -7.21 10.15 -5.04
C GLY A 56 -6.76 11.61 -4.94
N GLY A 57 -5.45 11.83 -4.76
CA GLY A 57 -4.84 13.16 -4.69
C GLY A 57 -5.02 13.95 -5.98
N VAL A 58 -4.85 13.31 -7.14
CA VAL A 58 -5.11 13.93 -8.45
C VAL A 58 -6.57 14.36 -8.57
N ARG A 59 -7.53 13.50 -8.20
CA ARG A 59 -8.96 13.85 -8.22
C ARG A 59 -9.29 15.02 -7.29
N ILE A 60 -8.73 15.03 -6.07
CA ILE A 60 -8.92 16.14 -5.12
C ILE A 60 -8.33 17.44 -5.69
N MET A 61 -7.17 17.38 -6.32
CA MET A 61 -6.55 18.55 -6.96
C MET A 61 -7.38 19.06 -8.14
N GLN A 62 -7.94 18.16 -8.96
CA GLN A 62 -8.84 18.52 -10.06
C GLN A 62 -10.10 19.23 -9.55
N LEU A 63 -10.77 18.68 -8.53
CA LEU A 63 -11.94 19.30 -7.88
C LEU A 63 -11.62 20.69 -7.32
N ARG A 64 -10.48 20.85 -6.64
CA ARG A 64 -10.02 22.15 -6.12
C ARG A 64 -9.80 23.18 -7.24
N ARG A 65 -9.24 22.76 -8.38
CA ARG A 65 -9.03 23.64 -9.55
C ARG A 65 -10.36 24.07 -10.17
N GLN A 66 -11.33 23.16 -10.29
CA GLN A 66 -12.67 23.48 -10.81
C GLN A 66 -13.43 24.43 -9.88
N ALA A 67 -13.42 24.17 -8.57
CA ALA A 67 -14.04 25.06 -7.58
C ALA A 67 -13.47 26.49 -7.63
N ARG A 68 -12.16 26.64 -7.82
CA ARG A 68 -11.51 27.97 -7.98
C ARG A 68 -11.85 28.67 -9.30
N LYS A 69 -12.15 27.92 -10.36
CA LYS A 69 -12.55 28.48 -11.66
C LYS A 69 -14.02 28.90 -11.71
N GLY A 70 -14.90 28.21 -10.97
CA GLY A 70 -16.33 28.56 -10.87
C GLY A 70 -16.64 29.75 -9.96
N LEU A 71 -15.64 30.33 -9.30
CA LEU A 71 -15.74 31.55 -8.48
C LEU A 71 -15.36 32.83 -9.28
N ARG A 72 -15.21 32.74 -10.61
CA ARG A 72 -14.98 33.86 -11.52
C ARG A 72 -16.24 34.18 -12.32
#